data_AF-A0A067M4U3-F1
#
_entry.id   AF-A0A067M4U3-F1
#
_cell.length_a   1.000
_cell.length_b   1.000
_cell.length_c   1.000
_cell.angle_alpha   90.00
_cell.angle_beta   90.00
_cell.angle_gamma   90.00
#
_symmetry.space_group_name_H-M   'P 1'
#
loop_
_entity.id
_entity.type
_entity.pdbx_description
1 polymer ?
#
loop_
_entity_poly.entity_id
_entity_poly.type
_entity_poly.pdbx_seq_one_letter_code
_entity_poly.pdbx_strand_id
1 'polypeptide(L)'
;MKSHLQPLAVAANITQAANARLDQVLLTFGALFRAFSRLTGAADAGARTAVLESIEWRWSKSDHDVFIAALVLNPHIKIGPLNRASVNLTNAALFGLFTWLWERFYSCSAPDSLYSDTMNYLTGNGPYQSMGVYIQGIMKDATKQNKQFDPIKVWEDMTSADEASMPLACLACHLLAICPNSASCERLFSAFGNILTRLCNRTSISTLTNLASLKMHLHLSHVETGAVQRWLQR
;
A
#
# COMPACT_ATOMS: atom_id res chain seq x y z
N MET A 1 0.97 -27.87 -10.39
CA MET A 1 2.07 -26.87 -10.48
C MET A 1 1.56 -25.46 -10.75
N LYS A 2 0.78 -25.19 -11.81
CA LYS A 2 0.16 -23.87 -12.05
C LYS A 2 -0.69 -23.36 -10.87
N SER A 3 -1.46 -24.24 -10.23
CA SER A 3 -2.28 -23.94 -9.04
C SER A 3 -1.50 -23.40 -7.84
N HIS A 4 -0.22 -23.78 -7.68
CA HIS A 4 0.61 -23.38 -6.54
C HIS A 4 1.47 -22.15 -6.85
N LEU A 5 2.06 -22.12 -8.05
CA LEU A 5 3.02 -21.06 -8.41
C LEU A 5 2.34 -19.77 -8.87
N GLN A 6 1.18 -19.85 -9.52
CA GLN A 6 0.51 -18.64 -10.03
C GLN A 6 0.11 -17.66 -8.92
N PRO A 7 -0.51 -18.09 -7.80
CA PRO A 7 -0.83 -17.16 -6.70
C PRO A 7 0.41 -16.50 -6.10
N LEU A 8 1.50 -17.27 -5.96
CA LEU A 8 2.78 -16.77 -5.44
C LEU A 8 3.44 -15.77 -6.40
N ALA A 9 3.40 -16.03 -7.71
CA ALA A 9 3.93 -15.12 -8.73
C ALA A 9 3.15 -13.80 -8.75
N VAL A 10 1.82 -13.85 -8.66
CA VAL A 10 0.98 -12.64 -8.55
C VAL A 10 1.32 -11.86 -7.28
N ALA A 11 1.44 -12.55 -6.15
CA ALA A 11 1.79 -11.92 -4.88
C ALA A 11 3.17 -11.25 -4.93
N ALA A 12 4.18 -11.93 -5.47
CA ALA A 12 5.52 -11.37 -5.65
C ALA A 12 5.49 -10.11 -6.53
N ASN A 13 4.76 -10.15 -7.65
CA ASN A 13 4.63 -8.99 -8.53
C ASN A 13 4.00 -7.78 -7.85
N ILE A 14 2.99 -7.99 -6.99
CA ILE A 14 2.35 -6.92 -6.22
C ILE A 14 3.30 -6.39 -5.15
N THR A 15 3.88 -7.28 -4.33
CA THR A 15 4.68 -6.87 -3.17
C THR A 15 6.04 -6.30 -3.54
N GLN A 16 6.57 -6.59 -4.73
CA GLN A 16 7.83 -6.04 -5.26
C GLN A 16 7.64 -4.83 -6.19
N ALA A 17 6.39 -4.39 -6.40
CA ALA A 17 6.12 -3.21 -7.20
C ALA A 17 6.71 -1.96 -6.51
N ALA A 18 7.25 -1.02 -7.29
CA ALA A 18 7.82 0.22 -6.74
C ALA A 18 6.77 1.09 -6.02
N ASN A 19 5.51 0.92 -6.38
CA ASN A 19 4.34 1.57 -5.80
C ASN A 19 3.51 0.59 -4.95
N ALA A 20 4.11 -0.50 -4.44
CA ALA A 20 3.44 -1.39 -3.51
C ALA A 20 3.06 -0.60 -2.27
N ARG A 21 1.83 -0.81 -1.79
CA ARG A 21 1.29 -0.15 -0.59
C ARG A 21 0.91 -1.17 0.46
N LEU A 22 0.87 -0.74 1.71
CA LEU A 22 0.52 -1.58 2.87
C LEU A 22 -0.83 -2.28 2.71
N ASP A 23 -1.87 -1.56 2.26
CA ASP A 23 -3.21 -2.11 2.02
C ASP A 23 -3.19 -3.27 1.01
N GLN A 24 -2.44 -3.11 -0.07
CA GLN A 24 -2.27 -4.14 -1.11
C GLN A 24 -1.53 -5.36 -0.59
N VAL A 25 -0.50 -5.18 0.24
CA VAL A 25 0.23 -6.30 0.84
C VAL A 25 -0.66 -7.10 1.77
N LEU A 26 -1.44 -6.44 2.64
CA LEU A 26 -2.37 -7.13 3.54
C LEU A 26 -3.45 -7.90 2.76
N LEU A 27 -4.01 -7.28 1.72
CA LEU A 27 -4.95 -7.97 0.82
C LEU A 27 -4.30 -9.17 0.11
N THR A 28 -3.04 -9.05 -0.28
CA THR A 28 -2.28 -10.13 -0.91
C THR A 28 -2.07 -11.29 0.05
N PHE A 29 -1.75 -11.02 1.32
CA PHE A 29 -1.68 -12.05 2.36
C PHE A 29 -3.03 -12.76 2.52
N GLY A 30 -4.13 -12.01 2.65
CA GLY A 30 -5.47 -12.59 2.74
C GLY A 30 -5.86 -13.42 1.52
N ALA A 31 -5.51 -12.96 0.31
CA ALA A 31 -5.76 -13.68 -0.94
C ALA A 31 -4.97 -15.00 -1.02
N LEU A 32 -3.68 -14.98 -0.67
CA LEU A 32 -2.86 -16.19 -0.60
C LEU A 32 -3.38 -17.16 0.45
N PHE A 33 -3.66 -16.68 1.66
CA PHE A 33 -4.19 -17.51 2.74
C PHE A 33 -5.47 -18.22 2.31
N ARG A 34 -6.41 -17.48 1.70
CA ARG A 34 -7.65 -18.04 1.15
C ARG A 34 -7.38 -19.05 0.03
N ALA A 35 -6.46 -18.75 -0.88
CA ALA A 35 -6.14 -19.64 -2.01
C ALA A 35 -5.57 -20.97 -1.54
N PHE A 36 -4.59 -20.95 -0.63
CA PHE A 36 -3.95 -22.16 -0.12
C PHE A 36 -4.84 -22.93 0.87
N SER A 37 -5.66 -22.24 1.66
CA SER A 37 -6.65 -22.90 2.55
C SER A 37 -7.69 -23.73 1.78
N ARG A 38 -7.94 -23.41 0.51
CA ARG A 38 -8.88 -24.14 -0.36
C ARG A 38 -8.28 -25.36 -1.04
N LEU A 39 -6.96 -25.54 -0.99
CA LEU A 39 -6.32 -26.73 -1.52
C LEU A 39 -6.59 -27.90 -0.55
N THR A 40 -7.42 -28.85 -0.95
CA THR A 40 -7.82 -30.00 -0.11
C THR A 40 -7.15 -31.31 -0.53
N GLY A 41 -6.48 -31.35 -1.68
CA GLY A 41 -5.81 -32.55 -2.18
C GLY A 41 -4.64 -32.99 -1.29
N ALA A 42 -4.48 -34.31 -1.11
CA ALA A 42 -3.37 -34.87 -0.33
C ALA A 42 -1.99 -34.47 -0.90
N ALA A 43 -1.88 -34.34 -2.23
CA ALA A 43 -0.66 -33.89 -2.91
C ALA A 43 -0.31 -32.42 -2.63
N ASP A 44 -1.28 -31.61 -2.18
CA ASP A 44 -1.09 -30.17 -1.94
C ASP A 44 -0.78 -29.87 -0.47
N ALA A 45 -0.87 -30.86 0.42
CA ALA A 45 -0.76 -30.69 1.87
C ALA A 45 0.55 -30.02 2.27
N GLY A 46 1.69 -30.44 1.70
CA GLY A 46 2.99 -29.85 2.00
C GLY A 46 3.09 -28.38 1.59
N ALA A 47 2.61 -28.03 0.38
CA ALA A 47 2.62 -26.66 -0.11
C ALA A 47 1.67 -25.76 0.69
N ARG A 48 0.47 -26.27 1.01
CA ARG A 48 -0.50 -25.58 1.87
C ARG A 48 0.08 -25.25 3.23
N THR A 49 0.61 -26.25 3.94
CA THR A 49 1.18 -26.05 5.28
C THR A 49 2.32 -25.04 5.23
N ALA A 50 3.29 -25.22 4.33
CA ALA A 50 4.44 -24.33 4.22
C ALA A 50 4.05 -22.87 3.94
N VAL A 51 3.07 -22.64 3.06
CA VAL A 51 2.63 -21.28 2.72
C VAL A 51 1.83 -20.65 3.86
N LEU A 52 0.88 -21.38 4.46
CA LEU A 52 0.08 -20.84 5.56
C LEU A 52 0.96 -20.52 6.78
N GLU A 53 1.87 -21.41 7.17
CA GLU A 53 2.82 -21.16 8.26
C GLU A 53 3.74 -19.97 7.94
N SER A 54 4.19 -19.83 6.69
CA SER A 54 5.02 -18.69 6.30
C SER A 54 4.26 -17.37 6.40
N ILE A 55 2.98 -17.35 5.98
CA ILE A 55 2.14 -16.14 6.08
C ILE A 55 1.92 -15.79 7.55
N GLU A 56 1.52 -16.75 8.39
CA GLU A 56 1.31 -16.53 9.82
C GLU A 56 2.58 -16.04 10.52
N TRP A 57 3.72 -16.68 10.21
CA TRP A 57 5.01 -16.27 10.76
C TRP A 57 5.37 -14.84 10.35
N ARG A 58 5.25 -14.49 9.06
CA ARG A 58 5.52 -13.11 8.59
C ARG A 58 4.56 -12.11 9.20
N TRP A 59 3.27 -12.45 9.29
CA TRP A 59 2.28 -11.62 9.93
C TRP A 59 2.69 -11.38 11.38
N SER A 60 3.02 -12.41 12.16
CA SER A 60 3.44 -12.28 13.57
C SER A 60 4.64 -11.36 13.83
N LYS A 61 5.46 -11.11 12.80
CA LYS A 61 6.63 -10.21 12.85
C LYS A 61 6.38 -8.83 12.26
N SER A 62 5.20 -8.62 11.66
CA SER A 62 4.82 -7.39 10.99
C SER A 62 4.17 -6.42 11.97
N ASP A 63 4.17 -5.15 11.59
CA ASP A 63 3.47 -4.08 12.31
C ASP A 63 1.98 -4.08 11.97
N HIS A 64 1.20 -4.92 12.66
CA HIS A 64 -0.21 -5.17 12.33
C HIS A 64 -1.03 -3.89 12.23
N ASP A 65 -0.84 -2.98 13.18
CA ASP A 65 -1.58 -1.74 13.33
C ASP A 65 -1.46 -0.86 12.08
N VAL A 66 -0.24 -0.74 11.54
CA VAL A 66 0.05 0.04 10.34
C VAL A 66 -0.62 -0.58 9.10
N PHE A 67 -0.58 -1.91 8.95
CA PHE A 67 -1.25 -2.60 7.84
C PHE A 67 -2.78 -2.50 7.92
N ILE A 68 -3.35 -2.70 9.11
CA ILE A 68 -4.79 -2.62 9.37
C ILE A 68 -5.26 -1.18 9.10
N ALA A 69 -4.58 -0.17 9.64
CA ALA A 69 -4.95 1.22 9.43
C ALA A 69 -4.89 1.61 7.95
N ALA A 70 -3.84 1.23 7.22
CA ALA A 70 -3.74 1.50 5.77
C ALA A 70 -4.90 0.86 4.98
N LEU A 71 -5.33 -0.35 5.35
CA LEU A 71 -6.48 -1.00 4.72
C LEU A 71 -7.79 -0.26 5.01
N VAL A 72 -8.02 0.14 6.27
CA VAL A 72 -9.23 0.87 6.67
C VAL A 72 -9.30 2.26 6.05
N LEU A 73 -8.15 2.93 5.92
CA LEU A 73 -8.03 4.24 5.29
C LEU A 73 -7.99 4.18 3.76
N ASN A 74 -8.00 2.99 3.15
CA ASN A 74 -8.29 2.90 1.72
C ASN A 74 -9.79 3.17 1.51
N PRO A 75 -10.16 4.28 0.83
CA PRO A 75 -11.54 4.75 0.81
C PRO A 75 -12.45 3.85 -0.06
N HIS A 76 -11.88 3.03 -0.93
CA HIS A 76 -12.60 2.04 -1.75
C HIS A 76 -12.82 0.72 -1.01
N ILE A 77 -11.82 0.25 -0.25
CA ILE A 77 -11.86 -1.06 0.40
C ILE A 77 -12.44 -0.99 1.82
N LYS A 78 -12.02 0.01 2.59
CA LYS A 78 -12.35 0.22 4.00
C LYS A 78 -12.22 -1.09 4.80
N ILE A 79 -13.21 -1.38 5.62
CA ILE A 79 -13.32 -2.58 6.45
C ILE A 79 -13.96 -3.78 5.73
N GLY A 80 -14.26 -3.67 4.44
CA GLY A 80 -14.97 -4.71 3.68
C GLY A 80 -14.32 -6.11 3.75
N PRO A 81 -12.99 -6.25 3.63
CA PRO A 81 -12.31 -7.54 3.73
C PRO A 81 -12.21 -8.12 5.14
N LEU A 82 -12.44 -7.31 6.18
CA LEU A 82 -12.27 -7.72 7.57
C LEU A 82 -13.54 -8.37 8.10
N ASN A 83 -13.41 -9.56 8.68
CA ASN A 83 -14.52 -10.22 9.36
C ASN A 83 -14.82 -9.51 10.69
N ARG A 84 -15.82 -8.64 10.70
CA ARG A 84 -16.18 -7.85 11.89
C ARG A 84 -16.57 -8.73 13.09
N ALA A 85 -17.11 -9.92 12.86
CA ALA A 85 -17.51 -10.84 13.92
C ALA A 85 -16.32 -11.47 14.65
N SER A 86 -15.14 -11.54 14.00
CA SER A 86 -13.95 -12.16 14.59
C SER A 86 -12.92 -11.17 15.12
N VAL A 87 -12.97 -9.90 14.72
CA VAL A 87 -11.88 -8.93 14.99
C VAL A 87 -12.24 -7.85 16.02
N ASN A 88 -13.48 -7.80 16.54
CA ASN A 88 -13.91 -6.75 17.51
C ASN A 88 -13.48 -5.32 17.11
N LEU A 89 -13.46 -5.05 15.79
CA LEU A 89 -12.93 -3.83 15.22
C LEU A 89 -14.00 -2.72 15.27
N THR A 90 -14.26 -2.23 16.48
CA THR A 90 -15.25 -1.19 16.76
C THR A 90 -14.76 0.18 16.31
N ASN A 91 -15.68 1.15 16.17
CA ASN A 91 -15.30 2.55 15.89
C ASN A 91 -14.37 3.13 16.97
N ALA A 92 -14.55 2.72 18.24
CA ALA A 92 -13.67 3.12 19.33
C ALA A 92 -12.26 2.53 19.20
N ALA A 93 -12.16 1.24 18.82
CA ALA A 93 -10.87 0.60 18.57
C ALA A 93 -10.14 1.25 17.38
N LEU A 94 -10.87 1.58 16.31
CA LEU A 94 -10.30 2.30 15.16
C LEU A 94 -9.84 3.71 15.51
N PHE A 95 -10.62 4.44 16.29
CA PHE A 95 -10.21 5.76 16.78
C PHE A 95 -8.94 5.66 17.63
N GLY A 96 -8.89 4.73 18.60
CA GLY A 96 -7.69 4.50 19.41
C GLY A 96 -6.47 4.14 18.57
N LEU A 97 -6.65 3.29 17.56
CA LEU A 97 -5.60 2.93 16.60
C LEU A 97 -5.08 4.16 15.84
N PHE A 98 -5.96 5.00 15.31
CA PHE A 98 -5.54 6.20 14.56
C PHE A 98 -4.88 7.25 15.46
N THR A 99 -5.37 7.45 16.68
CA THR A 99 -4.74 8.32 17.68
C THR A 99 -3.32 7.84 17.99
N TRP A 100 -3.15 6.55 18.27
CA TRP A 100 -1.83 5.99 18.57
C TRP A 100 -0.87 6.10 17.38
N LEU A 101 -1.33 5.79 16.16
CA LEU A 101 -0.52 5.94 14.95
C LEU A 101 -0.15 7.40 14.68
N TRP A 102 -1.07 8.33 14.94
CA TRP A 102 -0.78 9.76 14.84
C TRP A 102 0.38 10.15 15.75
N GLU A 103 0.27 9.85 17.04
CA GLU A 103 1.31 10.15 18.03
C GLU A 103 2.66 9.52 17.65
N ARG A 104 2.61 8.28 17.13
CA ARG A 104 3.80 7.55 16.69
C ARG A 104 4.50 8.20 15.49
N PHE A 105 3.76 8.63 14.46
CA PHE A 105 4.36 9.17 13.24
C PHE A 105 4.67 10.66 13.30
N TYR A 106 3.83 11.43 14.00
CA TYR A 106 3.98 12.89 14.09
C TYR A 106 4.68 13.35 15.37
N SER A 107 4.93 12.44 16.32
CA SER A 107 5.60 12.76 17.60
C SER A 107 4.92 13.88 18.38
N CYS A 108 3.60 14.01 18.23
CA CYS A 108 2.78 15.01 18.90
C CYS A 108 1.40 14.43 19.24
N SER A 109 0.69 15.07 20.19
CA SER A 109 -0.67 14.66 20.53
C SER A 109 -1.58 14.72 19.30
N ALA A 110 -2.49 13.75 19.20
CA ALA A 110 -3.55 13.80 18.19
C ALA A 110 -4.41 15.07 18.34
N PRO A 111 -4.77 15.74 17.24
CA PRO A 111 -5.70 16.87 17.27
C PRO A 111 -7.08 16.43 17.75
N ASP A 112 -7.77 17.31 18.49
CA ASP A 112 -9.14 17.04 18.97
C ASP A 112 -10.13 16.78 17.82
N SER A 113 -9.88 17.38 16.65
CA SER A 113 -10.66 17.15 15.43
C SER A 113 -10.55 15.73 14.87
N LEU A 114 -9.53 14.94 15.26
CA LEU A 114 -9.35 13.58 14.76
C LEU A 114 -10.54 12.68 15.10
N TYR A 115 -11.19 12.89 16.24
CA TYR A 115 -12.36 12.10 16.63
C TYR A 115 -13.53 12.31 15.66
N SER A 116 -13.95 13.57 15.46
CA SER A 116 -15.07 13.90 14.58
C SER A 116 -14.76 13.53 13.14
N ASP A 117 -13.53 13.75 12.69
CA ASP A 117 -13.04 13.39 11.35
C ASP A 117 -13.10 11.86 11.12
N THR A 118 -12.61 11.07 12.09
CA THR A 118 -12.70 9.60 12.06
C THR A 118 -14.14 9.13 11.98
N MET A 119 -15.03 9.66 12.83
CA MET A 119 -16.43 9.25 12.84
C MET A 119 -17.14 9.60 11.52
N ASN A 120 -16.87 10.79 10.97
CA ASN A 120 -17.40 11.21 9.68
C ASN A 120 -16.95 10.26 8.56
N TYR A 121 -15.68 9.87 8.52
CA TYR A 121 -15.16 8.93 7.51
C TYR A 121 -15.77 7.53 7.62
N LEU A 122 -15.86 7.00 8.84
CA LEU A 122 -16.39 5.65 9.09
C LEU A 122 -17.89 5.56 8.81
N THR A 123 -18.64 6.63 9.09
CA THR A 123 -20.09 6.70 8.82
C THR A 123 -20.43 7.17 7.42
N GLY A 124 -19.47 7.75 6.69
CA GLY A 124 -19.71 8.34 5.36
C GLY A 124 -20.50 9.64 5.43
N ASN A 125 -20.32 10.41 6.50
CA ASN A 125 -21.00 11.68 6.76
C ASN A 125 -20.04 12.87 6.64
N GLY A 126 -20.60 14.08 6.74
CA GLY A 126 -19.83 15.32 6.71
C GLY A 126 -19.06 15.48 5.38
N PRO A 127 -17.74 15.77 5.43
CA PRO A 127 -16.95 15.99 4.20
C PRO A 127 -16.83 14.74 3.32
N TYR A 128 -17.14 13.54 3.86
CA TYR A 128 -16.97 12.27 3.14
C TYR A 128 -18.24 11.74 2.47
N GLN A 129 -19.36 12.46 2.54
CA GLN A 129 -20.64 12.00 2.01
C GLN A 129 -20.60 11.75 0.49
N SER A 130 -19.86 12.57 -0.25
CA SER A 130 -19.67 12.47 -1.70
C SER A 130 -18.55 11.51 -2.11
N MET A 131 -17.75 11.01 -1.16
CA MET A 131 -16.55 10.20 -1.43
C MET A 131 -16.89 8.93 -2.22
N GLY A 132 -18.02 8.27 -1.92
CA GLY A 132 -18.45 7.07 -2.65
C GLY A 132 -18.74 7.35 -4.14
N VAL A 133 -19.40 8.46 -4.44
CA VAL A 133 -19.68 8.89 -5.82
C VAL A 133 -18.40 9.25 -6.55
N TYR A 134 -17.49 9.95 -5.86
CA TYR A 134 -16.18 10.32 -6.39
C TYR A 134 -15.34 9.11 -6.77
N ILE A 135 -15.22 8.12 -5.88
CA ILE A 135 -14.51 6.87 -6.14
C ILE A 135 -15.08 6.15 -7.36
N GLN A 136 -16.41 6.07 -7.48
CA GLN A 136 -17.04 5.43 -8.64
C GLN A 136 -16.68 6.15 -9.95
N GLY A 137 -16.59 7.48 -9.93
CA GLY A 137 -16.11 8.27 -11.07
C GLY A 137 -14.68 7.92 -11.45
N ILE A 138 -13.76 8.00 -10.49
CA ILE A 138 -12.34 7.68 -10.71
C ILE A 138 -12.17 6.23 -11.20
N MET A 139 -12.89 5.27 -10.62
CA MET A 139 -12.78 3.87 -11.03
C MET A 139 -13.22 3.65 -12.49
N LYS A 140 -14.30 4.32 -12.92
CA LYS A 140 -14.75 4.26 -14.32
C LYS A 140 -13.68 4.81 -15.26
N ASP A 141 -13.07 5.93 -14.91
CA ASP A 141 -12.05 6.55 -15.75
C ASP A 141 -10.71 5.80 -15.71
N ALA A 142 -10.32 5.26 -14.57
CA ALA A 142 -9.17 4.38 -14.42
C ALA A 142 -9.32 3.12 -15.29
N THR A 143 -10.53 2.55 -15.35
CA THR A 143 -10.83 1.40 -16.21
C THR A 143 -10.70 1.76 -17.70
N LYS A 144 -11.21 2.93 -18.11
CA LYS A 144 -11.06 3.42 -19.50
C LYS A 144 -9.60 3.68 -19.88
N GLN A 145 -8.80 4.21 -18.96
CA GLN A 145 -7.40 4.57 -19.19
C GLN A 145 -6.42 3.42 -18.90
N ASN A 146 -6.92 2.24 -18.52
CA ASN A 146 -6.12 1.11 -18.06
C ASN A 146 -5.11 1.48 -16.95
N LYS A 147 -5.51 2.38 -16.05
CA LYS A 147 -4.73 2.86 -14.91
C LYS A 147 -5.20 2.17 -13.63
N GLN A 148 -4.28 2.03 -12.67
CA GLN A 148 -4.60 1.50 -11.36
C GLN A 148 -5.27 2.58 -10.50
N PHE A 149 -6.25 2.19 -9.67
CA PHE A 149 -6.85 3.08 -8.69
C PHE A 149 -5.81 3.53 -7.65
N ASP A 150 -5.75 4.83 -7.44
CA ASP A 150 -4.86 5.48 -6.50
C ASP A 150 -5.67 6.07 -5.33
N PRO A 151 -5.61 5.47 -4.12
CA PRO A 151 -6.35 5.95 -2.98
C PRO A 151 -5.81 7.27 -2.42
N ILE A 152 -4.53 7.62 -2.67
CA ILE A 152 -3.93 8.86 -2.14
C ILE A 152 -4.60 10.06 -2.78
N LYS A 153 -4.79 10.03 -4.11
CA LYS A 153 -5.50 11.10 -4.84
C LYS A 153 -6.90 11.37 -4.29
N VAL A 154 -7.61 10.33 -3.86
CA VAL A 154 -8.94 10.51 -3.26
C VAL A 154 -8.87 11.32 -1.97
N TRP A 155 -7.82 11.14 -1.17
CA TRP A 155 -7.61 11.93 0.03
C TRP A 155 -7.13 13.34 -0.30
N GLU A 156 -6.19 13.50 -1.23
CA GLU A 156 -5.71 14.81 -1.71
C GLU A 156 -6.85 15.67 -2.27
N ASP A 157 -7.71 15.11 -3.13
CA ASP A 157 -8.82 15.82 -3.77
C ASP A 157 -9.96 16.18 -2.80
N MET A 158 -10.07 15.46 -1.69
CA MET A 158 -11.05 15.71 -0.63
C MET A 158 -10.52 16.68 0.43
N THR A 159 -9.22 16.91 0.47
CA THR A 159 -8.59 17.80 1.44
C THR A 159 -8.78 19.24 0.96
N SER A 160 -9.57 20.02 1.70
CA SER A 160 -9.67 21.46 1.46
C SER A 160 -8.39 22.18 1.92
N ALA A 161 -8.13 23.39 1.42
CA ALA A 161 -6.89 24.14 1.67
C ALA A 161 -6.55 24.37 3.17
N ASP A 162 -7.48 24.11 4.08
CA ASP A 162 -7.24 24.09 5.51
C ASP A 162 -6.90 22.67 5.99
N GLU A 163 -5.68 22.21 5.70
CA GLU A 163 -5.15 20.88 6.10
C GLU A 163 -5.28 20.61 7.60
N ALA A 164 -5.29 21.66 8.44
CA ALA A 164 -5.46 21.55 9.88
C ALA A 164 -6.84 21.00 10.30
N SER A 165 -7.82 21.02 9.39
CA SER A 165 -9.19 20.56 9.66
C SER A 165 -9.41 19.06 9.39
N MET A 166 -8.49 18.38 8.70
CA MET A 166 -8.65 16.98 8.25
C MET A 166 -7.46 16.10 8.64
N PRO A 167 -7.19 15.90 9.95
CA PRO A 167 -6.06 15.08 10.41
C PRO A 167 -6.12 13.63 9.89
N LEU A 168 -7.31 13.08 9.67
CA LEU A 168 -7.42 11.72 9.13
C LEU A 168 -6.88 11.62 7.71
N ALA A 169 -7.08 12.65 6.88
CA ALA A 169 -6.57 12.70 5.51
C ALA A 169 -5.04 12.74 5.49
N CYS A 170 -4.42 13.52 6.38
CA CYS A 170 -2.97 13.57 6.56
C CYS A 170 -2.42 12.19 6.97
N LEU A 171 -3.05 11.54 7.97
CA LEU A 171 -2.67 10.20 8.40
C LEU A 171 -2.84 9.16 7.28
N ALA A 172 -3.93 9.24 6.51
CA ALA A 172 -4.20 8.34 5.39
C ALA A 172 -3.18 8.49 4.27
N CYS A 173 -2.87 9.72 3.85
CA CYS A 173 -1.84 9.99 2.85
C CYS A 173 -0.47 9.47 3.32
N HIS A 174 -0.11 9.72 4.58
CA HIS A 174 1.14 9.22 5.16
C HIS A 174 1.22 7.70 5.10
N LEU A 175 0.21 7.00 5.62
CA LEU A 175 0.18 5.53 5.65
C LEU A 175 0.14 4.90 4.25
N LEU A 176 -0.66 5.44 3.34
CA LEU A 176 -0.80 4.90 1.98
C LEU A 176 0.45 5.17 1.11
N ALA A 177 1.26 6.17 1.45
CA ALA A 177 2.53 6.45 0.79
C ALA A 177 3.68 5.52 1.23
N ILE A 178 3.53 4.80 2.36
CA ILE A 178 4.55 3.86 2.84
C ILE A 178 4.68 2.69 1.85
N CYS A 179 5.89 2.52 1.31
CA CYS A 179 6.24 1.34 0.51
C CYS A 179 6.85 0.26 1.41
N PRO A 180 6.24 -0.92 1.54
CA PRO A 180 6.71 -1.98 2.44
C PRO A 180 7.85 -2.83 1.84
N ASN A 181 8.43 -2.44 0.71
CA ASN A 181 9.55 -3.14 0.09
C ASN A 181 10.77 -2.24 -0.08
N SER A 182 11.93 -2.87 -0.14
CA SER A 182 13.20 -2.25 -0.52
C SER A 182 13.42 -2.23 -2.03
N ALA A 183 12.47 -2.70 -2.85
CA ALA A 183 12.69 -2.91 -4.28
C ALA A 183 13.06 -1.62 -5.01
N SER A 184 12.47 -0.49 -4.62
CA SER A 184 12.87 0.84 -5.12
C SER A 184 14.33 1.14 -4.75
N CYS A 185 14.73 0.94 -3.50
CA CYS A 185 16.12 1.09 -3.07
C CYS A 185 17.07 0.12 -3.80
N GLU A 186 16.69 -1.13 -4.01
CA GLU A 186 17.48 -2.13 -4.73
C GLU A 186 17.71 -1.75 -6.20
N ARG A 187 16.69 -1.18 -6.86
CA ARG A 187 16.83 -0.62 -8.21
C ARG A 187 17.78 0.57 -8.22
N LEU A 188 17.73 1.43 -7.19
CA LEU A 188 18.66 2.55 -7.03
C LEU A 188 20.09 2.03 -6.88
N PHE A 189 20.32 1.08 -5.97
CA PHE A 189 21.63 0.48 -5.75
C PHE A 189 22.14 -0.27 -6.98
N SER A 190 21.26 -0.93 -7.74
CA SER A 190 21.63 -1.56 -9.01
C SER A 190 22.06 -0.52 -10.05
N ALA A 191 21.38 0.63 -10.09
CA ALA A 191 21.78 1.75 -10.96
C ALA A 191 23.15 2.31 -10.54
N PHE A 192 23.38 2.51 -9.24
CA PHE A 192 24.70 2.88 -8.71
C PHE A 192 25.76 1.86 -9.05
N GLY A 193 25.48 0.56 -8.90
CA GLY A 193 26.40 -0.51 -9.29
C GLY A 193 26.82 -0.40 -10.75
N ASN A 194 25.87 -0.22 -11.67
CA ASN A 194 26.20 -0.03 -13.08
C ASN A 194 27.08 1.21 -13.34
N ILE A 195 26.81 2.33 -12.66
CA ILE A 195 27.57 3.58 -12.84
C ILE A 195 28.99 3.45 -12.24
N LEU A 196 29.09 2.90 -11.03
CA LEU A 196 30.33 2.83 -10.26
C LEU A 196 31.24 1.68 -10.72
N THR A 197 30.70 0.47 -10.90
CA THR A 197 31.52 -0.73 -11.15
C THR A 197 31.65 -1.06 -12.62
N ARG A 198 30.56 -0.99 -13.40
CA ARG A 198 30.59 -1.40 -14.82
C ARG A 198 31.11 -0.33 -15.76
N LEU A 199 30.73 0.93 -15.52
CA LEU A 199 31.21 2.06 -16.33
C LEU A 199 32.49 2.68 -15.74
N CYS A 200 32.94 2.23 -14.56
CA CYS A 200 34.13 2.74 -13.85
C CYS A 200 34.19 4.27 -13.76
N ASN A 201 33.04 4.93 -13.67
CA ASN A 201 32.99 6.39 -13.61
C ASN A 201 33.42 6.84 -12.21
N ARG A 202 34.57 7.52 -12.12
CA ARG A 202 35.00 8.23 -10.89
C ARG A 202 34.19 9.51 -10.72
N THR A 203 32.91 9.37 -10.40
CA THR A 203 32.03 10.49 -10.07
C THR A 203 32.00 10.74 -8.57
N SER A 204 31.93 12.01 -8.16
CA SER A 204 31.66 12.35 -6.76
C SER A 204 30.32 11.78 -6.31
N ILE A 205 30.18 11.51 -5.00
CA ILE A 205 28.95 10.98 -4.40
C ILE A 205 27.75 11.90 -4.72
N SER A 206 27.92 13.22 -4.67
CA SER A 206 26.87 14.18 -5.00
C SER A 206 26.37 14.06 -6.44
N THR A 207 27.29 13.92 -7.40
CA THR A 207 26.95 13.76 -8.83
C THR A 207 26.27 12.42 -9.08
N LEU A 208 26.76 11.37 -8.43
CA LEU A 208 26.17 10.03 -8.49
C LEU A 208 24.71 10.04 -7.98
N THR A 209 24.47 10.64 -6.82
CA THR A 209 23.13 10.74 -6.22
C THR A 209 22.20 11.53 -7.13
N ASN A 210 22.63 12.70 -7.63
CA ASN A 210 21.81 13.52 -8.53
C ASN A 210 21.48 12.78 -9.83
N LEU A 211 22.44 12.08 -10.42
CA LEU A 211 22.24 11.32 -11.65
C LEU A 211 21.25 10.16 -11.43
N ALA A 212 21.38 9.44 -10.33
CA ALA A 212 20.46 8.35 -10.04
C ALA A 212 19.06 8.84 -9.66
N SER A 213 18.95 9.94 -8.90
CA SER A 213 17.66 10.59 -8.61
C SER A 213 16.98 11.06 -9.91
N LEU A 214 17.72 11.70 -10.81
CA LEU A 214 17.21 12.10 -12.13
C LEU A 214 16.77 10.88 -12.94
N LYS A 215 17.58 9.82 -12.97
CA LYS A 215 17.24 8.57 -13.67
C LYS A 215 15.99 7.91 -13.10
N MET A 216 15.82 7.90 -11.78
CA MET A 216 14.62 7.38 -11.12
C MET A 216 13.39 8.23 -11.42
N HIS A 217 13.53 9.55 -11.34
CA HIS A 217 12.45 10.48 -11.67
C HIS A 217 11.99 10.30 -13.12
N LEU A 218 12.94 10.29 -14.07
CA LEU A 218 12.64 10.01 -15.47
C LEU A 218 11.99 8.64 -15.62
N HIS A 219 12.47 7.60 -14.94
CA HIS A 219 11.86 6.27 -15.02
C HIS A 219 10.40 6.28 -14.54
N LEU A 220 10.10 6.94 -13.42
CA LEU A 220 8.73 7.11 -12.93
C LEU A 220 7.86 7.86 -13.95
N SER A 221 8.32 9.00 -14.48
CA SER A 221 7.60 9.75 -15.51
C SER A 221 7.35 8.94 -16.78
N HIS A 222 8.32 8.13 -17.22
CA HIS A 222 8.15 7.25 -18.38
C HIS A 222 7.18 6.08 -18.11
N VAL A 223 7.10 5.58 -16.86
CA VAL A 223 6.12 4.56 -16.46
C VAL A 223 4.71 5.17 -16.40
N GLU A 224 4.57 6.40 -15.90
CA GLU A 224 3.29 7.12 -15.82
C GLU A 224 2.73 7.48 -17.20
N THR A 225 3.61 7.86 -18.13
CA THR A 225 3.27 8.19 -19.53
C THR A 225 3.13 6.96 -20.42
N GLY A 226 3.43 5.76 -19.92
CA GLY A 226 3.36 4.51 -20.68
C GLY A 226 4.48 4.33 -21.73
N ALA A 227 5.49 5.21 -21.74
CA ALA A 227 6.61 5.18 -22.67
C ALA A 227 7.59 4.02 -22.41
N VAL A 228 7.56 3.43 -21.21
CA VAL A 228 8.33 2.23 -20.86
C VAL A 228 7.38 1.15 -20.33
N GLN A 229 7.40 -0.04 -20.95
CA GLN A 229 6.69 -1.20 -20.41
C GLN A 229 7.22 -1.52 -19.01
N ARG A 230 6.32 -1.80 -18.05
CA ARG A 230 6.68 -2.42 -16.76
C ARG A 230 7.45 -3.69 -17.09
N TRP A 231 8.75 -3.70 -16.81
CA TRP A 231 9.59 -4.84 -17.13
C TRP A 231 9.07 -6.08 -16.39
N LEU A 232 8.43 -6.97 -17.16
CA LEU A 232 8.27 -8.38 -16.83
C LEU A 232 9.67 -9.00 -16.82
N GLN A 233 10.34 -8.99 -15.67
CA GLN A 233 11.48 -9.88 -15.50
C GLN A 233 10.97 -11.27 -15.11
N ARG A 234 11.49 -12.25 -15.85
CA ARG A 234 11.10 -13.65 -15.94
C ARG A 234 11.21 -14.41 -14.63
#